data_AF-A0A1S8YNN6-F1
#
_entry.id   AF-A0A1S8YNN6-F1
#
_cell.length_a   1.000
_cell.length_b   1.000
_cell.length_c   1.000
_cell.angle_alpha   90.00
_cell.angle_beta   90.00
_cell.angle_gamma   90.00
#
_symmetry.space_group_name_H-M   'P 1'
#
loop_
_entity.id
_entity.type
_entity.pdbx_description
1 polymer ?
#
loop_
_entity_poly.entity_id
_entity_poly.type
_entity_poly.pdbx_seq_one_letter_code
_entity_poly.pdbx_strand_id
1 'polypeptide(L)'
;MSSKKNKISSMAAALAVALAPVPASSIVHHDVAISRHSTSTLSLQDVKDSVAYLPIDEATSYMLNLADRMKTHRANLRIEWEEKQIPILLKNQKKETQEGFESLFRHIAVCASFVEAARVALKSVPESNAELRKEIVAFARSAATLRYTIEDILSFIESTHVPKKTSDVDLGVTADQVHALIRSEHKKLGLEDPTFH
;
A
#
# COMPACT_ATOMS: atom_id res chain seq x y z
N MET A 1 -12.93 22.22 -4.84
CA MET A 1 -12.36 22.25 -3.47
C MET A 1 -13.41 22.29 -2.34
N SER A 2 -14.58 22.90 -2.51
CA SER A 2 -15.64 22.99 -1.47
C SER A 2 -16.19 21.62 -1.00
N SER A 3 -16.46 20.70 -1.92
CA SER A 3 -17.02 19.37 -1.59
C SER A 3 -16.12 18.52 -0.68
N LYS A 4 -14.79 18.50 -0.88
CA LYS A 4 -13.87 17.70 -0.06
C LYS A 4 -13.75 18.22 1.37
N LYS A 5 -13.73 19.55 1.56
CA LYS A 5 -13.74 20.18 2.89
C LYS A 5 -15.04 19.88 3.64
N ASN A 6 -16.18 19.88 2.94
CA ASN A 6 -17.47 19.53 3.53
C ASN A 6 -17.53 18.06 3.97
N LYS A 7 -17.00 17.12 3.16
CA LYS A 7 -16.90 15.70 3.52
C LYS A 7 -16.05 15.48 4.78
N ILE A 8 -14.86 16.10 4.85
CA ILE A 8 -13.97 16.00 6.03
C ILE A 8 -14.64 16.54 7.29
N SER A 9 -15.34 17.67 7.17
CA SER A 9 -16.04 18.29 8.30
C SER A 9 -17.20 17.41 8.81
N SER A 10 -17.94 16.75 7.89
CA SER A 10 -18.98 15.78 8.25
C SER A 10 -18.40 14.55 8.96
N MET A 11 -17.28 14.00 8.48
CA MET A 11 -16.59 12.88 9.14
C MET A 11 -16.07 13.27 10.52
N ALA A 12 -15.54 14.48 10.66
CA ALA A 12 -15.06 14.99 11.94
C ALA A 12 -16.21 15.15 12.95
N ALA A 13 -17.37 15.63 12.50
CA ALA A 13 -18.56 15.73 13.33
C ALA A 13 -19.05 14.34 13.79
N ALA A 14 -19.03 13.33 12.91
CA ALA A 14 -19.35 11.95 13.28
C ALA A 14 -18.37 11.38 14.32
N LEU A 15 -17.07 11.60 14.14
CA LEU A 15 -16.04 11.16 15.10
C LEU A 15 -16.23 11.83 16.47
N ALA A 16 -16.67 13.09 16.50
CA ALA A 16 -16.97 13.79 17.75
C ALA A 16 -18.19 13.21 18.50
N VAL A 17 -19.00 12.37 17.85
CA VAL A 17 -20.12 11.64 18.47
C VAL A 17 -19.89 10.12 18.51
N ALA A 18 -18.61 9.70 18.54
CA ALA A 18 -18.20 8.29 18.63
C ALA A 18 -18.60 7.42 17.42
N LEU A 19 -18.70 8.01 16.23
CA LEU A 19 -18.93 7.30 14.97
C LEU A 19 -17.79 7.53 13.98
N ALA A 20 -17.14 6.45 13.56
CA ALA A 20 -16.04 6.49 12.60
C ALA A 20 -16.48 6.09 11.18
N PRO A 21 -15.95 6.79 10.16
CA PRO A 21 -16.19 6.44 8.78
C PRO A 21 -15.41 5.19 8.34
N VAL A 22 -16.06 4.26 7.64
CA VAL A 22 -15.41 3.14 6.94
C VAL A 22 -15.92 3.02 5.49
N PRO A 23 -15.15 2.44 4.55
CA PRO A 23 -15.62 2.22 3.18
C PRO A 23 -16.89 1.36 3.13
N ALA A 24 -17.99 1.87 2.57
CA ALA A 24 -19.29 1.20 2.62
C ALA A 24 -19.37 -0.08 1.75
N SER A 25 -18.58 -0.14 0.66
CA SER A 25 -18.48 -1.34 -0.19
C SER A 25 -17.92 -2.56 0.53
N SER A 26 -17.34 -2.36 1.73
CA SER A 26 -16.74 -3.43 2.51
C SER A 26 -17.55 -3.95 3.68
N ILE A 27 -18.64 -3.28 4.04
CA ILE A 27 -19.55 -3.77 5.09
C ILE A 27 -20.40 -4.94 4.59
N VAL A 28 -20.84 -4.92 3.31
CA VAL A 28 -21.76 -5.92 2.75
C VAL A 28 -21.17 -7.34 2.69
N HIS A 29 -19.85 -7.50 2.75
CA HIS A 29 -19.20 -8.82 2.63
C HIS A 29 -18.50 -9.29 3.90
N HIS A 30 -18.71 -8.64 5.04
CA HIS A 30 -18.26 -9.24 6.30
C HIS A 30 -18.91 -10.62 6.54
N ASP A 31 -20.12 -10.85 6.00
CA ASP A 31 -20.78 -12.16 5.98
C ASP A 31 -20.29 -13.11 4.86
N VAL A 32 -19.78 -12.60 3.74
CA VAL A 32 -19.46 -13.42 2.56
C VAL A 32 -17.98 -13.84 2.53
N ALA A 33 -17.09 -13.13 3.22
CA ALA A 33 -15.66 -13.43 3.23
C ALA A 33 -15.28 -14.74 3.97
N ILE A 34 -16.21 -15.35 4.72
CA ILE A 34 -15.99 -16.69 5.31
C ILE A 34 -16.21 -17.80 4.26
N SER A 35 -16.94 -17.56 3.17
CA SER A 35 -17.44 -18.65 2.31
C SER A 35 -16.85 -18.76 0.90
N ARG A 36 -15.94 -17.88 0.46
CA ARG A 36 -15.38 -17.99 -0.90
C ARG A 36 -13.87 -17.75 -0.96
N HIS A 37 -13.13 -18.86 -1.10
CA HIS A 37 -11.78 -18.89 -1.62
C HIS A 37 -11.77 -18.41 -3.08
N SER A 38 -11.79 -17.10 -3.30
CA SER A 38 -11.36 -16.52 -4.57
C SER A 38 -9.84 -16.49 -4.59
N THR A 39 -9.25 -17.11 -5.61
CA THR A 39 -7.79 -17.24 -5.83
C THR A 39 -7.07 -15.92 -6.14
N SER A 40 -7.77 -14.78 -6.09
CA SER A 40 -7.18 -13.44 -6.12
C SER A 40 -7.10 -12.89 -4.69
N THR A 41 -5.88 -12.80 -4.16
CA THR A 41 -5.60 -12.23 -2.82
C THR A 41 -5.76 -10.70 -2.78
N LEU A 42 -5.97 -10.06 -3.94
CA LEU A 42 -6.25 -8.63 -4.17
C LEU A 42 -7.75 -8.29 -4.23
N SER A 43 -8.60 -9.00 -3.51
CA SER A 43 -10.00 -8.57 -3.38
C SER A 43 -10.11 -7.41 -2.37
N LEU A 44 -9.54 -6.26 -2.71
CA LEU A 44 -9.99 -4.98 -2.18
C LEU A 44 -11.17 -4.55 -3.04
N GLN A 45 -12.34 -4.56 -2.41
CA GLN A 45 -13.60 -4.21 -3.06
C GLN A 45 -13.54 -2.80 -3.64
N ASP A 46 -14.26 -2.62 -4.74
CA ASP A 46 -14.43 -1.33 -5.39
C ASP A 46 -14.95 -0.31 -4.37
N VAL A 47 -14.09 0.60 -3.91
CA VAL A 47 -14.48 1.69 -3.03
C VAL A 47 -15.23 2.70 -3.87
N LYS A 48 -16.56 2.59 -3.84
CA LYS A 48 -17.42 3.74 -4.15
C LYS A 48 -17.21 4.77 -3.05
N ASP A 49 -17.21 6.04 -3.43
CA ASP A 49 -17.04 7.23 -2.57
C ASP A 49 -18.03 7.33 -1.37
N SER A 50 -18.88 6.32 -1.19
CA SER A 50 -19.80 6.09 -0.08
C SER A 50 -19.08 5.56 1.16
N VAL A 51 -19.30 6.24 2.27
CA VAL A 51 -18.77 5.92 3.58
C VAL A 51 -19.93 5.53 4.48
N ALA A 52 -19.76 4.46 5.24
CA ALA A 52 -20.68 4.07 6.30
C ALA A 52 -20.08 4.45 7.65
N TYR A 53 -20.94 4.74 8.61
CA TYR A 53 -20.52 5.16 9.95
C TYR A 53 -20.79 4.01 10.93
N LEU A 54 -19.74 3.58 11.61
CA LEU A 54 -19.77 2.54 12.64
C LEU A 54 -19.28 3.12 13.98
N PRO A 55 -19.59 2.49 15.11
CA PRO A 55 -18.92 2.78 16.37
C PRO A 55 -17.39 2.82 16.21
N ILE A 56 -16.69 3.74 16.89
CA ILE A 56 -15.26 3.97 16.66
C ILE A 56 -14.42 2.71 16.93
N ASP A 57 -14.78 1.92 17.94
CA ASP A 57 -14.14 0.65 18.29
C ASP A 57 -14.30 -0.40 17.18
N GLU A 58 -15.52 -0.56 16.66
CA GLU A 58 -15.82 -1.45 15.54
C GLU A 58 -15.06 -1.03 14.27
N ALA A 59 -15.11 0.27 13.94
CA ALA A 59 -14.40 0.82 12.80
C ALA A 59 -12.87 0.68 12.94
N THR A 60 -12.34 0.82 14.16
CA THR A 60 -10.90 0.64 14.43
C THR A 60 -10.49 -0.80 14.17
N SER A 61 -11.24 -1.75 14.72
CA SER A 61 -11.01 -3.19 14.53
C SER A 61 -11.11 -3.58 13.06
N TYR A 62 -12.11 -3.03 12.35
CA TYR A 62 -12.29 -3.20 10.93
C TYR A 62 -11.05 -2.76 10.12
N MET A 63 -10.54 -1.55 10.35
CA MET A 63 -9.38 -1.02 9.63
C MET A 63 -8.11 -1.82 9.90
N LEU A 64 -7.93 -2.31 11.14
CA LEU A 64 -6.82 -3.19 11.51
C LEU A 64 -6.89 -4.54 10.79
N ASN A 65 -8.06 -5.17 10.76
CA ASN A 65 -8.27 -6.43 10.03
C ASN A 65 -7.97 -6.26 8.53
N LEU A 66 -8.37 -5.13 7.95
CA LEU A 66 -8.05 -4.83 6.56
C LEU A 66 -6.55 -4.65 6.33
N ALA A 67 -5.85 -3.98 7.26
CA ALA A 67 -4.40 -3.83 7.20
C ALA A 67 -3.68 -5.17 7.29
N ASP A 68 -4.11 -6.07 8.18
CA ASP A 68 -3.49 -7.39 8.33
C ASP A 68 -3.71 -8.26 7.08
N ARG A 69 -4.89 -8.20 6.45
CA ARG A 69 -5.10 -8.85 5.15
C ARG A 69 -4.15 -8.32 4.08
N MET A 70 -3.88 -7.02 4.05
CA MET A 70 -2.93 -6.41 3.12
C MET A 70 -1.48 -6.83 3.41
N LYS A 71 -1.08 -6.94 4.68
CA LYS A 71 0.25 -7.47 5.05
C LYS A 71 0.43 -8.90 4.55
N THR A 72 -0.57 -9.75 4.72
CA THR A 72 -0.56 -11.12 4.18
C THR A 72 -0.46 -11.12 2.66
N HIS A 73 -1.22 -10.25 1.99
CA HIS A 73 -1.12 -10.12 0.54
C HIS A 73 0.29 -9.70 0.09
N ARG A 74 0.92 -8.74 0.77
CA ARG A 74 2.31 -8.35 0.51
C ARG A 74 3.28 -9.51 0.67
N ALA A 75 3.14 -10.31 1.73
CA ALA A 75 3.98 -11.48 1.96
C ALA A 75 3.83 -12.49 0.80
N ASN A 76 2.62 -12.70 0.30
CA ASN A 76 2.37 -13.58 -0.83
C ASN A 76 3.00 -13.06 -2.13
N LEU A 77 2.87 -11.75 -2.41
CA LEU A 77 3.54 -11.14 -3.57
C LEU A 77 5.07 -11.31 -3.50
N ARG A 78 5.63 -11.21 -2.30
CA ARG A 78 7.06 -11.42 -2.09
C ARG A 78 7.48 -12.85 -2.39
N ILE A 79 6.76 -13.84 -1.87
CA ILE A 79 7.03 -15.26 -2.13
C ILE A 79 6.95 -15.53 -3.64
N GLU A 80 5.90 -15.05 -4.31
CA GLU A 80 5.73 -15.21 -5.76
C GLU A 80 6.89 -14.59 -6.56
N TRP A 81 7.36 -13.41 -6.15
CA TRP A 81 8.50 -12.76 -6.77
C TRP A 81 9.81 -13.51 -6.49
N GLU A 82 10.03 -14.04 -5.29
CA GLU A 82 11.21 -14.83 -4.93
C GLU A 82 11.27 -16.14 -5.76
N GLU A 83 10.12 -16.78 -6.03
CA GLU A 83 10.04 -17.98 -6.86
C GLU A 83 10.26 -17.71 -8.35
N LYS A 84 9.63 -16.67 -8.90
CA LYS A 84 9.63 -16.41 -10.34
C LYS A 84 10.80 -15.54 -10.78
N GLN A 85 11.27 -14.65 -9.91
CA GLN A 85 12.25 -13.58 -10.19
C GLN A 85 11.92 -12.71 -11.41
N ILE A 86 10.63 -12.57 -11.71
CA ILE A 86 10.13 -11.74 -12.81
C ILE A 86 9.48 -10.50 -12.21
N PRO A 87 9.72 -9.30 -12.78
CA PRO A 87 9.05 -8.08 -12.34
C PRO A 87 7.52 -8.21 -12.33
N ILE A 88 6.88 -7.65 -11.32
CA ILE A 88 5.42 -7.68 -11.20
C ILE A 88 4.83 -6.62 -12.13
N LEU A 89 4.55 -7.02 -13.37
CA LEU A 89 3.97 -6.14 -14.40
C LEU A 89 2.44 -6.07 -14.25
N LEU A 90 1.94 -4.99 -13.64
CA LEU A 90 0.50 -4.76 -13.43
C LEU A 90 -0.31 -4.83 -14.73
N LYS A 91 0.23 -4.34 -15.84
CA LYS A 91 -0.43 -4.30 -17.15
C LYS A 91 -0.67 -5.69 -17.78
N ASN A 92 0.10 -6.69 -17.35
CA ASN A 92 -0.02 -8.06 -17.86
C ASN A 92 -0.93 -8.94 -17.00
N GLN A 93 -1.41 -8.41 -15.87
CA GLN A 93 -2.34 -9.09 -15.00
C GLN A 93 -3.75 -9.09 -15.59
N LYS A 94 -4.59 -10.03 -15.14
CA LYS A 94 -6.02 -10.07 -15.48
C LYS A 94 -6.71 -8.75 -15.08
N LYS A 95 -7.79 -8.41 -15.77
CA LYS A 95 -8.52 -7.14 -15.56
C LYS A 95 -8.95 -6.97 -14.09
N GLU A 96 -9.40 -8.04 -13.45
CA GLU A 96 -9.82 -8.03 -12.04
C GLU A 96 -8.67 -7.64 -11.09
N THR A 97 -7.46 -8.11 -11.39
CA THR A 97 -6.26 -7.78 -10.62
C THR A 97 -5.87 -6.31 -10.84
N GLN A 98 -5.98 -5.79 -12.07
CA GLN A 98 -5.72 -4.38 -12.37
C GLN A 98 -6.70 -3.46 -11.64
N GLU A 99 -7.99 -3.78 -11.66
CA GLU A 99 -9.02 -3.05 -10.91
C GLU A 99 -8.77 -3.08 -9.39
N GLY A 100 -8.29 -4.21 -8.86
CA GLY A 100 -7.84 -4.34 -7.47
C GLY A 100 -6.63 -3.46 -7.12
N PHE A 101 -5.72 -3.22 -8.07
CA PHE A 101 -4.62 -2.28 -7.88
C PHE A 101 -5.08 -0.82 -7.94
N GLU A 102 -6.01 -0.48 -8.82
CA GLU A 102 -6.61 0.85 -8.85
C GLU A 102 -7.39 1.17 -7.56
N SER A 103 -8.01 0.16 -6.94
CA SER A 103 -8.69 0.33 -5.65
C SER A 103 -7.71 0.64 -4.51
N LEU A 104 -6.47 0.13 -4.52
CA LEU A 104 -5.43 0.48 -3.53
C LEU A 104 -5.14 1.99 -3.51
N PHE A 105 -4.99 2.62 -4.67
CA PHE A 105 -4.78 4.09 -4.75
C PHE A 105 -5.95 4.88 -4.18
N ARG A 106 -7.19 4.40 -4.40
CA ARG A 106 -8.38 4.98 -3.80
C ARG A 106 -8.39 4.81 -2.28
N HIS A 107 -8.01 3.65 -1.77
CA HIS A 107 -7.87 3.41 -0.33
C HIS A 107 -6.84 4.34 0.33
N ILE A 108 -5.70 4.64 -0.32
CA ILE A 108 -4.73 5.62 0.21
C ILE A 108 -5.40 6.98 0.41
N ALA A 109 -6.12 7.47 -0.60
CA ALA A 109 -6.77 8.78 -0.55
C ALA A 109 -7.89 8.85 0.52
N VAL A 110 -8.64 7.76 0.68
CA VAL A 110 -9.68 7.62 1.71
C VAL A 110 -9.07 7.60 3.11
N CYS A 111 -8.05 6.77 3.35
CA CYS A 111 -7.37 6.71 4.64
C CYS A 111 -6.73 8.04 5.02
N ALA A 112 -6.14 8.76 4.06
CA ALA A 112 -5.63 10.11 4.30
C ALA A 112 -6.74 11.08 4.73
N SER A 113 -7.95 10.95 4.15
CA SER A 113 -9.11 11.76 4.53
C SER A 113 -9.63 11.42 5.92
N PHE A 114 -9.56 10.15 6.35
CA PHE A 114 -9.93 9.73 7.71
C PHE A 114 -8.99 10.28 8.77
N VAL A 115 -7.67 10.21 8.53
CA VAL A 115 -6.66 10.79 9.43
C VAL A 115 -6.86 12.31 9.56
N GLU A 116 -7.16 12.97 8.44
CA GLU A 116 -7.47 14.40 8.42
C GLU A 116 -8.74 14.73 9.22
N ALA A 117 -9.81 13.96 9.04
CA ALA A 117 -11.05 14.11 9.79
C ALA A 117 -10.85 13.91 11.30
N ALA A 118 -10.06 12.91 11.71
CA ALA A 118 -9.70 12.67 13.10
C ALA A 118 -8.92 13.85 13.70
N ARG A 119 -7.98 14.43 12.94
CA ARG A 119 -7.27 15.64 13.38
C ARG A 119 -8.21 16.83 13.59
N VAL A 120 -9.23 16.99 12.73
CA VAL A 120 -10.24 18.04 12.89
C VAL A 120 -11.13 17.74 14.11
N ALA A 121 -11.58 16.50 14.29
CA ALA A 121 -12.41 16.09 15.43
C ALA A 121 -11.69 16.31 16.78
N LEU A 122 -10.40 16.01 16.86
CA LEU A 122 -9.59 16.24 18.06
C LEU A 122 -9.44 17.73 18.43
N LYS A 123 -9.68 18.67 17.50
CA LYS A 123 -9.73 20.11 17.82
C LYS A 123 -11.07 20.52 18.42
N SER A 124 -12.15 19.81 18.09
CA SER A 124 -13.50 20.10 18.56
C SER A 124 -13.90 19.34 19.83
N VAL A 125 -13.31 18.16 20.09
CA VAL A 125 -13.60 17.37 21.29
C VAL A 125 -12.83 17.95 22.50
N PRO A 126 -13.52 18.34 23.59
CA PRO A 126 -12.89 18.88 24.79
C PRO A 126 -11.84 17.95 25.40
N GLU A 127 -10.78 18.52 25.98
CA GLU A 127 -9.72 17.73 26.64
C GLU A 127 -10.23 16.91 27.83
N SER A 128 -11.33 17.33 28.46
CA SER A 128 -12.00 16.59 29.53
C SER A 128 -12.58 15.24 29.07
N ASN A 129 -12.85 15.07 27.77
CA ASN A 129 -13.30 13.79 27.22
C ASN A 129 -12.11 12.95 26.73
N ALA A 130 -11.28 12.53 27.67
CA ALA A 130 -10.03 11.81 27.39
C ALA A 130 -10.25 10.47 26.67
N GLU A 131 -11.31 9.73 27.02
CA GLU A 131 -11.60 8.42 26.41
C GLU A 131 -11.99 8.55 24.93
N LEU A 132 -12.92 9.45 24.58
CA LEU A 132 -13.29 9.67 23.18
C LEU A 132 -12.09 10.14 22.35
N ARG A 133 -11.24 11.01 22.90
CA ARG A 133 -10.01 11.46 22.21
C ARG A 133 -9.07 10.29 21.95
N LYS A 134 -8.93 9.37 22.92
CA LYS A 134 -8.10 8.16 22.78
C LYS A 134 -8.66 7.23 21.69
N GLU A 135 -9.98 7.05 21.62
CA GLU A 135 -10.66 6.28 20.58
C GLU A 135 -10.44 6.90 19.18
N ILE A 136 -10.63 8.23 19.04
CA ILE A 136 -10.38 8.94 17.79
C ILE A 136 -8.91 8.77 17.34
N VAL A 137 -7.96 8.85 18.27
CA VAL A 137 -6.53 8.60 17.98
C VAL A 137 -6.28 7.15 17.56
N ALA A 138 -6.92 6.17 18.21
CA ALA A 138 -6.79 4.76 17.86
C ALA A 138 -7.30 4.49 16.43
N PHE A 139 -8.45 5.05 16.08
CA PHE A 139 -8.98 4.98 14.71
C PHE A 139 -8.07 5.67 13.69
N ALA A 140 -7.53 6.86 14.00
CA ALA A 140 -6.60 7.53 13.11
C ALA A 140 -5.33 6.68 12.86
N ARG A 141 -4.83 6.00 13.90
CA ARG A 141 -3.68 5.10 13.79
C ARG A 141 -3.98 3.87 12.96
N SER A 142 -5.16 3.25 13.09
CA SER A 142 -5.54 2.11 12.26
C SER A 142 -5.68 2.49 10.78
N ALA A 143 -6.29 3.64 10.49
CA ALA A 143 -6.35 4.18 9.13
C ALA A 143 -4.96 4.49 8.54
N ALA A 144 -4.05 5.07 9.33
CA ALA A 144 -2.66 5.29 8.92
C ALA A 144 -1.92 3.97 8.67
N THR A 145 -2.13 2.96 9.51
CA THR A 145 -1.53 1.63 9.37
C THR A 145 -1.93 0.97 8.06
N LEU A 146 -3.22 1.00 7.73
CA LEU A 146 -3.71 0.48 6.45
C LEU A 146 -3.06 1.22 5.28
N ARG A 147 -3.04 2.56 5.33
CA ARG A 147 -2.41 3.39 4.29
C ARG A 147 -0.96 3.01 4.06
N TYR A 148 -0.14 2.96 5.12
CA TYR A 148 1.28 2.64 5.00
C TYR A 148 1.50 1.21 4.50
N THR A 149 0.65 0.27 4.89
CA THR A 149 0.72 -1.11 4.37
C THR A 149 0.47 -1.15 2.86
N ILE A 150 -0.50 -0.36 2.38
CA ILE A 150 -0.78 -0.26 0.94
C ILE A 150 0.37 0.44 0.20
N GLU A 151 0.90 1.53 0.74
CA GLU A 151 2.06 2.23 0.16
C GLU A 151 3.30 1.32 0.08
N ASP A 152 3.51 0.45 1.08
CA ASP A 152 4.59 -0.55 1.10
C ASP A 152 4.38 -1.66 0.05
N ILE A 153 3.15 -2.10 -0.21
CA ILE A 153 2.84 -3.01 -1.32
C ILE A 153 3.21 -2.39 -2.66
N LEU A 154 2.77 -1.15 -2.90
CA LEU A 154 3.05 -0.44 -4.15
C LEU A 154 4.56 -0.21 -4.33
N SER A 155 5.25 0.21 -3.28
CA SER A 155 6.69 0.40 -3.27
C SER A 155 7.44 -0.91 -3.54
N PHE A 156 6.98 -2.02 -2.96
CA PHE A 156 7.53 -3.35 -3.24
C PHE A 156 7.39 -3.69 -4.72
N ILE A 157 6.21 -3.53 -5.30
CA ILE A 157 5.96 -3.78 -6.73
C ILE A 157 6.87 -2.93 -7.61
N GLU A 158 6.99 -1.63 -7.32
CA GLU A 158 7.91 -0.75 -8.04
C GLU A 158 9.36 -1.24 -7.94
N SER A 159 9.79 -1.69 -6.77
CA SER A 159 11.15 -2.21 -6.54
C SER A 159 11.46 -3.52 -7.28
N THR A 160 10.44 -4.28 -7.73
CA THR A 160 10.66 -5.49 -8.54
C THR A 160 11.11 -5.18 -9.98
N HIS A 161 11.03 -3.92 -10.40
CA HIS A 161 11.46 -3.47 -11.72
C HIS A 161 12.93 -3.05 -11.71
N VAL A 162 13.63 -3.23 -12.83
CA VAL A 162 15.01 -2.73 -12.99
C VAL A 162 15.04 -1.22 -12.71
N PRO A 163 15.92 -0.73 -11.83
CA PRO A 163 15.94 0.69 -11.49
C PRO A 163 16.29 1.54 -12.72
N LYS A 164 15.35 2.38 -13.15
CA LYS A 164 15.50 3.27 -14.33
C LYS A 164 16.74 4.18 -14.28
N LYS A 165 17.35 4.40 -13.10
CA LYS A 165 18.45 5.36 -12.91
C LYS A 165 19.85 4.73 -12.89
N THR A 166 19.97 3.41 -12.73
CA THR A 166 21.29 2.75 -12.63
C THR A 166 21.63 1.93 -13.87
N SER A 167 20.64 1.58 -14.71
CA SER A 167 20.87 0.81 -15.93
C SER A 167 21.35 1.66 -17.12
N ASP A 168 21.09 2.98 -17.10
CA ASP A 168 21.42 3.91 -18.20
C ASP A 168 22.63 4.82 -17.88
N VAL A 169 23.39 4.51 -16.83
CA VAL A 169 24.69 5.16 -16.66
C VAL A 169 25.61 4.50 -17.67
N ASP A 170 25.78 5.14 -18.83
CA ASP A 170 26.95 4.90 -19.66
C ASP A 170 28.16 5.18 -18.76
N LEU A 171 28.80 4.10 -18.30
CA LEU A 171 29.96 4.18 -17.42
C LEU A 171 31.14 4.86 -18.14
N GLY A 172 31.01 5.18 -19.44
CA GLY A 172 32.08 5.70 -20.27
C GLY A 172 33.19 4.66 -20.45
N VAL A 173 32.93 3.40 -20.08
CA VAL A 173 33.88 2.31 -20.15
C VAL A 173 33.62 1.54 -21.43
N THR A 174 34.59 1.62 -22.34
CA THR A 174 34.58 0.87 -23.60
C THR A 174 34.85 -0.62 -23.33
N ALA A 175 34.38 -1.49 -24.22
CA ALA A 175 34.66 -2.93 -24.16
C ALA A 175 36.18 -3.21 -24.09
N ASP A 176 37.00 -2.42 -24.79
CA ASP A 176 38.45 -2.54 -24.76
C ASP A 176 39.06 -2.25 -23.39
N GLN A 177 38.52 -1.27 -22.66
CA GLN A 177 38.96 -0.97 -21.28
C GLN A 177 38.58 -2.08 -20.31
N VAL A 178 37.40 -2.70 -20.48
CA VAL A 178 36.99 -3.86 -19.68
C VAL A 178 37.90 -5.05 -19.98
N HIS A 179 38.15 -5.36 -21.26
CA HIS A 179 39.02 -6.45 -21.67
C HIS A 179 40.47 -6.26 -21.18
N ALA A 180 40.99 -5.03 -21.23
CA ALA A 180 42.31 -4.71 -20.69
C ALA A 180 42.39 -4.95 -19.18
N LEU A 181 41.34 -4.56 -18.45
CA LEU A 181 41.27 -4.77 -17.00
C LEU A 181 41.21 -6.27 -16.67
N ILE A 182 40.36 -7.04 -17.36
CA ILE A 182 40.25 -8.50 -17.19
C ILE A 182 41.60 -9.19 -17.48
N ARG A 183 42.28 -8.84 -18.58
CA ARG A 183 43.64 -9.36 -18.88
C ARG A 183 44.64 -9.02 -17.78
N SER A 184 44.59 -7.79 -17.27
CA SER A 184 45.50 -7.35 -16.20
C SER A 184 45.29 -8.14 -14.90
N GLU A 185 44.04 -8.49 -14.56
CA GLU A 185 43.72 -9.31 -13.40
C GLU A 185 44.13 -10.77 -13.61
N HIS A 186 43.90 -11.34 -14.80
CA HIS A 186 44.40 -12.69 -15.14
C HIS A 186 45.91 -12.80 -14.99
N LYS A 187 46.65 -11.80 -15.48
CA LYS A 187 48.11 -11.74 -15.34
C LYS A 187 48.56 -11.66 -13.89
N LYS A 188 47.86 -10.91 -13.03
CA LYS A 188 48.14 -10.84 -11.58
C LYS A 188 47.89 -12.18 -10.88
N LEU A 189 46.90 -12.94 -11.37
CA LEU A 189 46.54 -14.25 -10.84
C LEU A 189 47.37 -15.40 -11.45
N GLY A 190 48.27 -15.11 -12.39
CA GLY A 190 49.08 -16.13 -13.08
C GLY A 190 48.28 -17.00 -14.04
N LEU A 191 47.10 -16.53 -14.47
CA LEU A 191 46.23 -17.19 -15.44
C LEU A 191 46.58 -16.76 -16.86
N GLU A 192 46.26 -17.62 -17.84
CA GLU A 192 46.40 -17.28 -19.25
C GLU A 192 45.43 -16.16 -19.67
N ASP A 193 45.83 -15.41 -20.70
CA ASP A 193 45.04 -14.31 -21.23
C ASP A 193 43.70 -14.83 -21.80
N PRO A 194 42.56 -14.26 -21.37
CA PRO A 194 41.26 -14.69 -21.85
C PRO A 194 40.99 -14.20 -23.29
N THR A 195 40.37 -15.07 -24.07
CA THR A 195 39.84 -14.74 -25.41
C THR A 195 38.45 -14.14 -25.30
N PHE A 196 38.26 -12.96 -25.88
CA PHE A 196 36.97 -12.28 -25.98
C PHE A 196 36.47 -12.41 -27.43
N HIS A 197 35.19 -12.79 -27.60
CA HIS A 197 34.51 -12.94 -28.90
C HIS A 197 33.44 -11.87 -29.07
#